data_AF-A0A3A4ZKL5-F1
#
_entry.id   AF-A0A3A4ZKL5-F1
#
_cell.length_a   1.000
_cell.length_b   1.000
_cell.length_c   1.000
_cell.angle_alpha   90.00
_cell.angle_beta   90.00
_cell.angle_gamma   90.00
#
_symmetry.space_group_name_H-M   'P 1'
#
loop_
_entity.id
_entity.type
_entity.pdbx_description
1 polymer ?
#
loop_
_entity_poly.entity_id
_entity_poly.type
_entity_poly.pdbx_seq_one_letter_code
_entity_poly.pdbx_strand_id
1 'polypeptide(L)'
;MIARTSPRPQEGESYQSLSLVALVRRMADGDRLALEEFHSNRTVFRYPHRPPLLFTEFLDMLRQANAKSDGLSWEVATWAYDHCLDKFLNSPNKELKSPGPDCRLYLLACLHCVEDSLSKEPPADPLEEEVLVAKRLQGFVRRQFYLSCLEAKRRLEHFWSRYCWRLNGERIHLWLPAQLKGRSRGLWLETHVDDPDPQRNGERARIQEIVNKHFMRERLVPLSEADNIIEAWQDPESGEGFCNSLSSAVAEEKAGNIHHQRRAIQAIGSHGLRALVLRIFEDLRSDDFNAAAVAKEFSLSKATLSRFAGTEWHDKGTSIPDLWQNTAQVLAANPVFREVAEETGIWGAVNTTLKRAERA
;
A
#
# COMPACT_ATOMS: atom_id res chain seq x y z
N MET A 1 -39.46 1.55 14.08
CA MET A 1 -39.38 0.85 12.78
C MET A 1 -40.02 -0.52 12.97
N ILE A 2 -41.21 -0.72 12.42
CA ILE A 2 -41.93 -2.00 12.48
C ILE A 2 -41.33 -2.87 11.38
N ALA A 3 -40.64 -3.95 11.74
CA ALA A 3 -40.12 -4.91 10.79
C ALA A 3 -41.29 -5.56 10.04
N ARG A 4 -41.47 -5.21 8.76
CA ARG A 4 -42.37 -5.93 7.86
C ARG A 4 -41.69 -7.25 7.55
N THR A 5 -42.05 -8.31 8.28
CA THR A 5 -41.66 -9.68 7.96
C THR A 5 -42.23 -10.03 6.59
N SER A 6 -41.36 -10.20 5.60
CA SER A 6 -41.77 -10.67 4.28
C SER A 6 -42.38 -12.07 4.42
N PRO A 7 -43.55 -12.37 3.82
CA PRO A 7 -44.16 -13.69 3.91
C PRO A 7 -43.19 -14.73 3.34
N ARG A 8 -42.97 -15.87 4.02
CA ARG A 8 -42.17 -17.00 3.49
C ARG A 8 -42.63 -17.35 2.07
N PRO A 9 -41.72 -17.80 1.18
CA PRO A 9 -42.16 -18.22 -0.15
C PRO A 9 -43.30 -19.23 0.01
N GLN A 10 -44.35 -19.10 -0.79
CA GLN A 10 -45.38 -20.13 -0.84
C GLN A 10 -44.70 -21.46 -1.20
N GLU A 11 -45.14 -22.57 -0.61
CA GLU A 11 -44.60 -23.90 -0.90
C GLU A 11 -44.61 -24.14 -2.42
N GLY A 12 -43.46 -23.95 -3.08
CA GLY A 12 -43.32 -24.08 -4.54
C GLY A 12 -42.48 -23.01 -5.26
N GLU A 13 -42.22 -21.83 -4.69
CA GLU A 13 -41.37 -20.83 -5.36
C GLU A 13 -39.88 -21.20 -5.27
N SER A 14 -39.26 -21.47 -6.44
CA SER A 14 -37.82 -21.73 -6.53
C SER A 14 -37.02 -20.45 -6.34
N TYR A 15 -35.99 -20.47 -5.46
CA TYR A 15 -35.07 -19.34 -5.26
C TYR A 15 -34.38 -18.89 -6.54
N GLN A 16 -34.28 -19.76 -7.56
CA GLN A 16 -33.73 -19.45 -8.89
C GLN A 16 -34.59 -18.47 -9.68
N SER A 17 -35.88 -18.40 -9.39
CA SER A 17 -36.84 -17.51 -10.06
C SER A 17 -36.98 -16.15 -9.40
N LEU A 18 -36.47 -16.00 -8.17
CA LEU A 18 -36.53 -14.72 -7.46
C LEU A 18 -35.63 -13.69 -8.15
N SER A 19 -36.08 -12.44 -8.15
CA SER A 19 -35.22 -11.32 -8.49
C SER A 19 -34.10 -11.16 -7.46
N LEU A 20 -32.97 -10.57 -7.85
CA LEU A 20 -31.82 -10.39 -6.98
C LEU A 20 -32.17 -9.53 -5.76
N VAL A 21 -33.03 -8.51 -5.90
CA VAL A 21 -33.49 -7.70 -4.76
C VAL A 21 -34.34 -8.53 -3.78
N ALA A 22 -35.22 -9.39 -4.30
CA ALA A 22 -36.03 -10.29 -3.47
C ALA A 22 -35.16 -11.33 -2.77
N LEU A 23 -34.19 -11.90 -3.50
CA LEU A 23 -33.22 -12.85 -2.96
C LEU A 23 -32.37 -12.22 -1.83
N VAL A 24 -31.83 -11.01 -2.05
CA VAL A 24 -31.08 -10.26 -1.02
C VAL A 24 -31.93 -9.97 0.20
N ARG A 25 -33.20 -9.61 0.02
CA ARG A 25 -34.13 -9.41 1.14
C ARG A 25 -34.35 -10.69 1.94
N ARG A 26 -34.53 -11.85 1.28
CA ARG A 26 -34.63 -13.15 1.97
C ARG A 26 -33.37 -13.47 2.78
N MET A 27 -32.20 -13.28 2.19
CA MET A 27 -30.93 -13.50 2.88
C MET A 27 -30.80 -12.58 4.12
N ALA A 28 -31.18 -11.31 3.98
CA ALA A 28 -31.20 -10.34 5.07
C ALA A 28 -32.16 -10.73 6.21
N ASP A 29 -33.29 -11.36 5.88
CA ASP A 29 -34.24 -11.93 6.84
C ASP A 29 -33.72 -13.21 7.54
N GLY A 30 -32.54 -13.70 7.14
CA GLY A 30 -31.89 -14.89 7.72
C GLY A 30 -32.23 -16.20 7.03
N ASP A 31 -32.77 -16.15 5.81
CA ASP A 31 -33.08 -17.34 5.02
C ASP A 31 -31.81 -18.02 4.49
N ARG A 32 -31.50 -19.20 5.02
CA ARG A 32 -30.27 -19.95 4.68
C ARG A 32 -30.31 -20.52 3.27
N LEU A 33 -31.48 -20.88 2.74
CA LEU A 33 -31.59 -21.45 1.40
C LEU A 33 -31.42 -20.37 0.34
N ALA A 34 -31.94 -19.16 0.60
CA ALA A 34 -31.65 -17.99 -0.23
C ALA A 34 -30.15 -17.66 -0.26
N LEU A 35 -29.49 -17.79 0.90
CA LEU A 35 -28.06 -17.53 1.03
C LEU A 35 -27.25 -18.56 0.22
N GLU A 36 -27.59 -19.84 0.34
CA GLU A 36 -26.97 -20.92 -0.42
C GLU A 36 -27.17 -20.73 -1.93
N GLU A 37 -28.38 -20.40 -2.38
CA GLU A 37 -28.65 -20.09 -3.79
C GLU A 37 -27.76 -18.96 -4.30
N PHE A 38 -27.65 -17.88 -3.53
CA PHE A 38 -26.82 -16.73 -3.89
C PHE A 38 -25.35 -17.09 -4.08
N HIS A 39 -24.78 -17.86 -3.14
CA HIS A 39 -23.36 -18.20 -3.17
C HIS A 39 -23.02 -19.28 -4.19
N SER A 40 -23.92 -20.23 -4.41
CA SER A 40 -23.65 -21.43 -5.22
C SER A 40 -24.09 -21.30 -6.67
N ASN A 41 -25.15 -20.54 -6.97
CA ASN A 41 -25.79 -20.57 -8.28
C ASN A 41 -25.88 -19.20 -8.98
N ARG A 42 -25.80 -18.08 -8.23
CA ARG A 42 -26.03 -16.74 -8.80
C ARG A 42 -24.73 -16.06 -9.25
N THR A 43 -24.50 -16.01 -10.55
CA THR A 43 -23.35 -15.36 -11.19
C THR A 43 -23.59 -13.87 -11.46
N VAL A 44 -23.69 -13.08 -10.39
CA VAL A 44 -24.06 -11.65 -10.47
C VAL A 44 -22.87 -10.70 -10.58
N PHE A 45 -21.64 -11.19 -10.45
CA PHE A 45 -20.44 -10.37 -10.39
C PHE A 45 -19.72 -10.31 -11.73
N ARG A 46 -19.26 -9.13 -12.12
CA ARG A 46 -18.49 -8.90 -13.35
C ARG A 46 -17.07 -8.46 -13.03
N TYR A 47 -16.11 -9.08 -13.71
CA TYR A 47 -14.69 -8.72 -13.67
C TYR A 47 -14.18 -8.55 -15.11
N PRO A 48 -13.28 -7.58 -15.40
CA PRO A 48 -12.79 -7.36 -16.76
C PRO A 48 -12.27 -8.63 -17.42
N HIS A 49 -12.67 -8.87 -18.67
CA HIS A 49 -12.29 -10.02 -19.49
C HIS A 49 -12.63 -11.40 -18.89
N ARG A 50 -13.60 -11.46 -17.96
CA ARG A 50 -14.11 -12.72 -17.39
C ARG A 50 -15.61 -12.85 -17.65
N PRO A 51 -16.14 -14.10 -17.75
CA PRO A 51 -17.57 -14.32 -17.69
C PRO A 51 -18.14 -13.86 -16.33
N PRO A 52 -19.47 -13.72 -16.20
CA PRO A 52 -20.10 -13.49 -14.90
C PRO A 52 -19.66 -14.54 -13.88
N LEU A 53 -19.32 -14.09 -12.68
CA LEU A 53 -18.70 -14.87 -11.62
C LEU A 53 -19.65 -15.05 -10.44
N LEU A 54 -19.49 -16.17 -9.74
CA LEU A 54 -20.02 -16.36 -8.39
C LEU A 54 -19.35 -15.41 -7.39
N PHE A 55 -19.94 -15.28 -6.20
CA PHE A 55 -19.40 -14.42 -5.15
C PHE A 55 -17.97 -14.78 -4.74
N THR A 56 -17.70 -16.06 -4.51
CA THR A 56 -16.39 -16.57 -4.08
C THR A 56 -15.33 -16.38 -5.16
N GLU A 57 -15.67 -16.68 -6.41
CA GLU A 57 -14.81 -16.45 -7.58
C GLU A 57 -14.47 -14.96 -7.72
N PHE A 58 -15.46 -14.08 -7.54
CA PHE A 58 -15.24 -12.65 -7.58
C PHE A 58 -14.31 -12.16 -6.46
N LEU A 59 -14.50 -12.64 -5.22
CA LEU A 59 -13.59 -12.33 -4.11
C LEU A 59 -12.18 -12.85 -4.38
N ASP A 60 -12.05 -14.02 -4.99
CA ASP A 60 -10.74 -14.58 -5.34
C ASP A 60 -10.03 -13.72 -6.40
N MET A 61 -10.76 -13.22 -7.40
CA MET A 61 -10.23 -12.25 -8.35
C MET A 61 -9.73 -10.97 -7.67
N LEU A 62 -10.45 -10.45 -6.66
CA LEU A 62 -10.01 -9.29 -5.88
C LEU A 62 -8.76 -9.60 -5.04
N ARG A 63 -8.69 -10.81 -4.45
CA ARG A 63 -7.54 -11.30 -3.69
C ARG A 63 -6.29 -11.39 -4.56
N GLN A 64 -6.40 -12.03 -5.72
CA GLN A 64 -5.29 -12.15 -6.68
C GLN A 64 -4.85 -10.78 -7.20
N ALA A 65 -5.78 -9.90 -7.55
CA ALA A 65 -5.46 -8.57 -8.05
C ALA A 65 -4.71 -7.73 -7.01
N ASN A 66 -5.16 -7.77 -5.75
CA ASN A 66 -4.51 -7.04 -4.67
C ASN A 66 -3.14 -7.60 -4.32
N ALA A 67 -2.96 -8.92 -4.34
CA ALA A 67 -1.66 -9.52 -4.07
C ALA A 67 -0.63 -9.29 -5.19
N LYS A 68 -1.08 -9.11 -6.43
CA LYS A 68 -0.21 -8.75 -7.57
C LYS A 68 0.14 -7.27 -7.62
N SER A 69 -0.65 -6.41 -7.00
CA SER A 69 -0.27 -5.01 -6.81
C SER A 69 0.70 -4.94 -5.62
N ASP A 70 1.89 -4.36 -5.79
CA ASP A 70 2.98 -4.25 -4.78
C ASP A 70 2.59 -3.60 -3.43
N GLY A 71 1.31 -3.32 -3.19
CA GLY A 71 0.80 -2.69 -1.97
C GLY A 71 0.29 -3.63 -0.86
N LEU A 72 0.20 -4.95 -1.09
CA LEU A 72 -0.41 -5.90 -0.15
C LEU A 72 0.28 -7.27 -0.18
N SER A 73 0.76 -7.77 0.97
CA SER A 73 1.27 -9.15 1.06
C SER A 73 0.15 -10.17 0.80
N TRP A 74 0.51 -11.35 0.28
CA TRP A 74 -0.42 -12.45 0.03
C TRP A 74 -1.19 -12.86 1.29
N GLU A 75 -0.54 -12.81 2.46
CA GLU A 75 -1.16 -13.08 3.75
C GLU A 75 -2.29 -12.09 4.07
N VAL A 76 -2.04 -10.79 3.85
CA VAL A 76 -3.03 -9.75 4.07
C VAL A 76 -4.21 -9.91 3.09
N ALA A 77 -3.93 -10.23 1.83
CA ALA A 77 -4.96 -10.49 0.83
C ALA A 77 -5.80 -11.73 1.18
N THR A 78 -5.17 -12.81 1.66
CA THR A 78 -5.83 -14.05 2.06
C THR A 78 -6.71 -13.85 3.29
N TRP A 79 -6.19 -13.18 4.32
CA TRP A 79 -7.01 -12.83 5.49
C TRP A 79 -8.19 -11.93 5.10
N ALA A 80 -7.97 -10.98 4.20
CA ALA A 80 -9.04 -10.09 3.74
C ALA A 80 -10.14 -10.83 2.97
N TYR A 81 -9.76 -11.85 2.19
CA TYR A 81 -10.68 -12.75 1.52
C TYR A 81 -11.53 -13.50 2.53
N ASP A 82 -10.91 -14.21 3.49
CA ASP A 82 -11.63 -14.99 4.50
C ASP A 82 -12.55 -14.10 5.33
N HIS A 83 -12.04 -12.95 5.78
CA HIS A 83 -12.81 -12.01 6.57
C HIS A 83 -13.95 -11.35 5.78
N CYS A 84 -13.77 -11.11 4.47
CA CYS A 84 -14.86 -10.63 3.63
C CYS A 84 -15.89 -11.72 3.38
N LEU A 85 -15.46 -12.94 3.12
CA LEU A 85 -16.32 -14.11 2.93
C LEU A 85 -17.20 -14.34 4.16
N ASP A 86 -16.60 -14.29 5.36
CA ASP A 86 -17.29 -14.37 6.65
C ASP A 86 -18.43 -13.35 6.76
N LYS A 87 -18.23 -12.10 6.33
CA LYS A 87 -19.24 -11.03 6.40
C LYS A 87 -20.48 -11.33 5.56
N PHE A 88 -20.39 -12.22 4.58
CA PHE A 88 -21.50 -12.57 3.70
C PHE A 88 -21.95 -14.02 3.83
N LEU A 89 -21.29 -14.86 4.64
CA LEU A 89 -21.69 -16.24 4.91
C LEU A 89 -22.22 -16.46 6.33
N ASN A 90 -21.68 -15.76 7.33
CA ASN A 90 -21.96 -16.09 8.71
C ASN A 90 -23.36 -15.63 9.14
N SER A 91 -24.30 -16.57 9.08
CA SER A 91 -25.59 -16.44 9.74
C SER A 91 -25.37 -16.55 11.27
N PRO A 92 -25.99 -15.69 12.08
CA PRO A 92 -25.73 -15.65 13.51
C PRO A 92 -26.24 -16.93 14.16
N ASN A 93 -25.28 -17.75 14.60
CA ASN A 93 -25.57 -18.88 15.45
C ASN A 93 -25.43 -18.46 16.93
N LYS A 94 -26.50 -18.60 17.71
CA LYS A 94 -26.52 -18.25 19.14
C LYS A 94 -25.58 -19.12 19.99
N GLU A 95 -25.10 -20.24 19.43
CA GLU A 95 -24.30 -21.23 20.15
C GLU A 95 -22.78 -20.94 20.11
N LEU A 96 -22.31 -20.02 19.27
CA LEU A 96 -20.87 -19.72 19.15
C LEU A 96 -20.42 -18.65 20.15
N LYS A 97 -19.32 -18.91 20.89
CA LYS A 97 -18.73 -17.99 21.88
C LYS A 97 -18.21 -16.68 21.31
N SER A 98 -17.87 -16.65 20.02
CA SER A 98 -17.51 -15.45 19.27
C SER A 98 -18.16 -15.57 17.91
N PRO A 99 -19.44 -15.19 17.76
CA PRO A 99 -20.06 -15.21 16.45
C PRO A 99 -19.28 -14.22 15.59
N GLY A 100 -18.83 -14.68 14.41
CA GLY A 100 -18.21 -13.81 13.42
C GLY A 100 -19.15 -12.67 12.99
N PRO A 101 -18.79 -11.89 11.97
CA PRO A 101 -19.68 -10.85 11.45
C PRO A 101 -21.05 -11.42 11.04
N ASP A 102 -22.15 -10.86 11.54
CA ASP A 102 -23.52 -11.26 11.16
C ASP A 102 -23.83 -10.80 9.73
N CYS A 103 -23.94 -11.74 8.80
CA CYS A 103 -24.11 -11.44 7.38
C CYS A 103 -25.38 -10.64 7.08
N ARG A 104 -26.43 -10.80 7.90
CA ARG A 104 -27.71 -10.10 7.73
C ARG A 104 -27.54 -8.60 7.84
N LEU A 105 -26.63 -8.12 8.70
CA LEU A 105 -26.37 -6.69 8.86
C LEU A 105 -25.74 -6.09 7.60
N TYR A 106 -24.83 -6.83 6.94
CA TYR A 106 -24.20 -6.38 5.70
C TYR A 106 -25.19 -6.42 4.53
N LEU A 107 -26.02 -7.46 4.47
CA LEU A 107 -27.07 -7.60 3.46
C LEU A 107 -28.16 -6.54 3.61
N LEU A 108 -28.60 -6.23 4.84
CA LEU A 108 -29.53 -5.14 5.13
C LEU A 108 -28.95 -3.78 4.69
N ALA A 109 -27.68 -3.51 5.02
CA ALA A 109 -27.02 -2.28 4.58
C ALA A 109 -26.94 -2.18 3.06
N CYS A 110 -26.65 -3.29 2.37
CA CYS A 110 -26.67 -3.35 0.92
C CYS A 110 -28.09 -3.11 0.36
N LEU A 111 -29.11 -3.72 0.96
CA LEU A 111 -30.50 -3.60 0.55
C LEU A 111 -30.99 -2.16 0.68
N HIS A 112 -30.69 -1.47 1.80
CA HIS A 112 -31.01 -0.05 1.94
C HIS A 112 -30.35 0.80 0.84
N CYS A 113 -29.06 0.56 0.52
CA CYS A 113 -28.40 1.28 -0.57
C CYS A 113 -29.04 1.01 -1.94
N VAL A 114 -29.53 -0.20 -2.16
CA VAL A 114 -30.23 -0.60 -3.40
C VAL A 114 -31.61 0.07 -3.47
N GLU A 115 -32.42 -0.02 -2.42
CA GLU A 115 -33.76 0.58 -2.35
C GLU A 115 -33.70 2.12 -2.46
N ASP A 116 -32.72 2.76 -1.82
CA ASP A 116 -32.46 4.20 -1.97
C ASP A 116 -32.06 4.58 -3.40
N SER A 117 -31.40 3.67 -4.14
CA SER A 117 -31.03 3.91 -5.54
C SER A 117 -32.23 3.73 -6.46
N LEU A 118 -33.00 2.66 -6.28
CA LEU A 118 -34.20 2.35 -7.07
C LEU A 118 -35.31 3.39 -6.88
N SER A 119 -35.42 3.99 -5.69
CA SER A 119 -36.39 5.07 -5.45
C SER A 119 -36.02 6.37 -6.15
N LYS A 120 -34.71 6.65 -6.35
CA LYS A 120 -34.22 7.85 -7.04
C LYS A 120 -34.22 7.69 -8.55
N GLU A 121 -33.86 6.50 -9.03
CA GLU A 121 -33.77 6.15 -10.45
C GLU A 121 -34.54 4.83 -10.66
N PRO A 122 -35.89 4.90 -10.81
CA PRO A 122 -36.69 3.72 -11.04
C PRO A 122 -36.32 3.06 -12.38
N PRO A 123 -36.12 1.72 -12.41
CA PRO A 123 -35.81 1.02 -13.65
C PRO A 123 -37.03 1.00 -14.59
N ALA A 124 -36.78 1.01 -15.89
CA ALA A 124 -37.83 0.94 -16.91
C ALA A 124 -38.45 -0.46 -17.00
N ASP A 125 -37.67 -1.49 -16.72
CA ASP A 125 -38.10 -2.89 -16.77
C ASP A 125 -37.37 -3.78 -15.74
N PRO A 126 -37.86 -5.02 -15.51
CA PRO A 126 -37.25 -5.93 -14.52
C PRO A 126 -35.80 -6.34 -14.81
N LEU A 127 -35.37 -6.35 -16.08
CA LEU A 127 -33.99 -6.68 -16.45
C LEU A 127 -33.04 -5.53 -16.09
N GLU A 128 -33.49 -4.29 -16.29
CA GLU A 128 -32.75 -3.11 -15.84
C GLU A 128 -32.63 -3.07 -14.31
N GLU A 129 -33.69 -3.45 -13.59
CA GLU A 129 -33.65 -3.60 -12.13
C GLU A 129 -32.54 -4.59 -11.72
N GLU A 130 -32.52 -5.78 -12.30
CA GLU A 130 -31.50 -6.81 -12.04
C GLU A 130 -30.07 -6.28 -12.25
N VAL A 131 -29.83 -5.61 -13.38
CA VAL A 131 -28.51 -5.06 -13.71
C VAL A 131 -28.08 -3.99 -12.71
N LEU A 132 -29.00 -3.11 -12.31
CA LEU A 132 -28.73 -2.05 -11.35
C LEU A 132 -28.43 -2.63 -9.97
N VAL A 133 -29.23 -3.58 -9.50
CA VAL A 133 -29.04 -4.26 -8.20
C VAL A 133 -27.69 -5.00 -8.19
N ALA A 134 -27.37 -5.75 -9.24
CA ALA A 134 -26.10 -6.47 -9.36
C ALA A 134 -24.90 -5.52 -9.31
N LYS A 135 -24.97 -4.38 -10.01
CA LYS A 135 -23.91 -3.35 -10.00
C LYS A 135 -23.71 -2.75 -8.61
N ARG A 136 -24.80 -2.47 -7.89
CA ARG A 136 -24.74 -1.93 -6.51
C ARG A 136 -24.16 -2.94 -5.53
N LEU A 137 -24.62 -4.20 -5.60
CA LEU A 137 -24.10 -5.30 -4.79
C LEU A 137 -22.61 -5.53 -5.04
N GLN A 138 -22.18 -5.57 -6.30
CA GLN A 138 -20.77 -5.69 -6.65
C GLN A 138 -19.92 -4.54 -6.08
N GLY A 139 -20.38 -3.29 -6.20
CA GLY A 139 -19.71 -2.14 -5.62
C GLY A 139 -19.61 -2.22 -4.09
N PHE A 140 -20.68 -2.69 -3.43
CA PHE A 140 -20.72 -2.92 -2.00
C PHE A 140 -19.72 -3.99 -1.55
N VAL A 141 -19.67 -5.13 -2.24
CA VAL A 141 -18.71 -6.22 -1.97
C VAL A 141 -17.26 -5.74 -2.15
N ARG A 142 -16.95 -5.01 -3.24
CA ARG A 142 -15.61 -4.41 -3.44
C ARG A 142 -15.20 -3.51 -2.28
N ARG A 143 -16.12 -2.66 -1.83
CA ARG A 143 -15.87 -1.78 -0.68
C ARG A 143 -15.62 -2.60 0.59
N GLN A 144 -16.41 -3.63 0.85
CA GLN A 144 -16.21 -4.50 2.02
C GLN A 144 -14.90 -5.26 1.98
N PHE A 145 -14.49 -5.75 0.80
CA PHE A 145 -13.19 -6.39 0.60
C PHE A 145 -12.04 -5.41 0.88
N TYR A 146 -12.09 -4.19 0.33
CA TYR A 146 -11.11 -3.14 0.64
C TYR A 146 -11.00 -2.86 2.15
N LEU A 147 -12.15 -2.75 2.84
CA LEU A 147 -12.17 -2.57 4.29
C LEU A 147 -11.60 -3.79 5.03
N SER A 148 -11.82 -5.01 4.52
CA SER A 148 -11.19 -6.22 5.05
C SER A 148 -9.67 -6.21 4.84
N CYS A 149 -9.15 -5.71 3.70
CA CYS A 149 -7.71 -5.53 3.51
C CYS A 149 -7.12 -4.56 4.53
N LEU A 150 -7.80 -3.45 4.80
CA LEU A 150 -7.36 -2.52 5.83
C LEU A 150 -7.36 -3.15 7.23
N GLU A 151 -8.35 -3.99 7.55
CA GLU A 151 -8.38 -4.70 8.82
C GLU A 151 -7.30 -5.80 8.91
N ALA A 152 -7.06 -6.52 7.82
CA ALA A 152 -5.98 -7.49 7.69
C ALA A 152 -4.63 -6.84 7.98
N LYS A 153 -4.32 -5.71 7.31
CA LYS A 153 -3.08 -4.95 7.55
C LYS A 153 -2.93 -4.63 9.03
N ARG A 154 -3.99 -4.11 9.66
CA ARG A 154 -3.97 -3.73 11.08
C ARG A 154 -3.79 -4.90 12.03
N ARG A 155 -4.28 -6.09 11.68
CA ARG A 155 -4.19 -7.27 12.55
C ARG A 155 -2.87 -8.00 12.42
N LEU A 156 -2.38 -8.15 11.20
CA LEU A 156 -1.14 -8.85 10.90
C LEU A 156 0.07 -7.98 11.22
N GLU A 157 -0.05 -6.65 11.10
CA GLU A 157 0.95 -5.73 11.62
C GLU A 157 0.74 -5.53 13.14
N HIS A 158 1.50 -6.28 13.94
CA HIS A 158 1.62 -6.08 15.40
C HIS A 158 1.99 -4.65 15.83
N PHE A 159 2.38 -3.83 14.86
CA PHE A 159 2.62 -2.41 15.02
C PHE A 159 1.36 -1.64 15.42
N TRP A 160 0.13 -2.07 15.10
CA TRP A 160 -1.07 -1.27 15.38
C TRP A 160 -1.91 -1.80 16.55
N SER A 161 -2.59 -0.88 17.25
CA SER A 161 -3.55 -1.24 18.29
C SER A 161 -4.70 -0.23 18.38
N ARG A 162 -5.89 -0.70 18.77
CA ARG A 162 -7.07 0.16 18.90
C ARG A 162 -6.93 1.11 20.11
N TYR A 163 -7.32 2.35 19.91
CA TYR A 163 -7.41 3.37 20.96
C TYR A 163 -8.76 4.08 20.86
N CYS A 164 -9.41 4.28 22.00
CA CYS A 164 -10.65 5.04 22.11
C CYS A 164 -10.31 6.44 22.62
N TRP A 165 -10.21 7.40 21.73
CA TRP A 165 -9.97 8.79 22.10
C TRP A 165 -11.29 9.43 22.55
N ARG A 166 -11.32 9.97 23.76
CA ARG A 166 -12.49 10.65 24.32
C ARG A 166 -12.32 12.15 24.17
N LEU A 167 -13.22 12.78 23.42
CA LEU A 167 -13.23 14.21 23.17
C LEU A 167 -14.64 14.73 23.45
N ASN A 168 -14.78 15.72 24.32
CA ASN A 168 -16.05 16.36 24.65
C ASN A 168 -17.18 15.37 25.03
N GLY A 169 -16.83 14.26 25.69
CA GLY A 169 -17.78 13.20 26.09
C GLY A 169 -18.08 12.16 25.00
N GLU A 170 -17.69 12.40 23.75
CA GLU A 170 -17.81 11.46 22.65
C GLU A 170 -16.57 10.57 22.48
N ARG A 171 -16.70 9.51 21.66
CA ARG A 171 -15.65 8.50 21.47
C ARG A 171 -15.30 8.36 20.00
N ILE A 172 -14.04 8.63 19.66
CA ILE A 172 -13.48 8.32 18.34
C ILE A 172 -12.60 7.08 18.47
N HIS A 173 -12.89 6.05 17.68
CA HIS A 173 -12.10 4.81 17.62
C HIS A 173 -11.04 4.91 16.54
N LEU A 174 -9.78 4.95 16.97
CA LEU A 174 -8.59 5.14 16.14
C LEU A 174 -7.64 3.95 16.27
N TRP A 175 -6.78 3.77 15.28
CA TRP A 175 -5.65 2.85 15.33
C TRP A 175 -4.37 3.64 15.49
N LEU A 176 -3.58 3.33 16.51
CA LEU A 176 -2.30 3.96 16.83
C LEU A 176 -1.21 2.89 16.99
N PRO A 177 0.08 3.26 16.85
CA PRO A 177 1.17 2.34 17.10
C PRO A 177 1.06 1.68 18.48
N ALA A 178 1.31 0.38 18.56
CA ALA A 178 1.26 -0.42 19.78
C ALA A 178 2.35 0.02 20.77
N GLN A 179 3.45 0.59 20.26
CA GLN A 179 4.54 1.17 21.05
C GLN A 179 4.10 2.43 21.80
N LEU A 180 3.19 3.23 21.24
CA LEU A 180 2.56 4.32 21.96
C LEU A 180 1.59 3.74 22.99
N LYS A 181 1.82 3.97 24.28
CA LYS A 181 1.01 3.41 25.37
C LYS A 181 0.32 4.49 26.19
N GLY A 182 -0.84 4.16 26.74
CA GLY A 182 -1.53 4.95 27.76
C GLY A 182 -1.78 6.41 27.37
N ARG A 183 -1.33 7.33 28.24
CA ARG A 183 -1.54 8.78 28.10
C ARG A 183 -0.82 9.38 26.90
N SER A 184 0.30 8.78 26.46
CA SER A 184 1.08 9.29 25.33
C SER A 184 0.30 9.26 24.02
N ARG A 185 -0.69 8.36 23.88
CA ARG A 185 -1.61 8.33 22.74
C ARG A 185 -2.47 9.59 22.64
N GLY A 186 -3.06 9.98 23.77
CA GLY A 186 -3.89 11.18 23.85
C GLY A 186 -3.07 12.44 23.59
N LEU A 187 -1.90 12.56 24.23
CA LEU A 187 -1.01 13.70 24.05
C LEU A 187 -0.52 13.82 22.60
N TRP A 188 -0.16 12.70 21.97
CA TRP A 188 0.24 12.71 20.56
C TRP A 188 -0.90 13.21 19.67
N LEU A 189 -2.13 12.71 19.87
CA LEU A 189 -3.30 13.15 19.10
C LEU A 189 -3.59 14.63 19.32
N GLU A 190 -3.56 15.12 20.57
CA GLU A 190 -3.75 16.54 20.91
C GLU A 190 -2.71 17.45 20.26
N THR A 191 -1.49 16.94 20.03
CA THR A 191 -0.39 17.71 19.45
C THR A 191 -0.40 17.73 17.92
N HIS A 192 -0.97 16.71 17.27
CA HIS A 192 -0.86 16.51 15.82
C HIS A 192 -2.18 16.62 15.06
N VAL A 193 -3.31 16.67 15.78
CA VAL A 193 -4.64 16.76 15.19
C VAL A 193 -5.25 18.10 15.57
N ASP A 194 -5.21 19.04 14.63
CA ASP A 194 -5.85 20.34 14.81
C ASP A 194 -7.38 20.22 14.77
N ASP A 195 -8.01 20.93 15.71
CA ASP A 195 -9.47 21.09 15.85
C ASP A 195 -10.27 19.80 15.63
N PRO A 196 -10.09 18.79 16.51
CA PRO A 196 -10.77 17.52 16.37
C PRO A 196 -12.25 17.62 16.77
N ASP A 197 -13.15 17.32 15.85
CA ASP A 197 -14.60 17.33 16.10
C ASP A 197 -15.22 15.93 15.84
N PRO A 198 -15.58 15.18 16.90
CA PRO A 198 -16.21 13.87 16.78
C PRO A 198 -17.49 13.83 15.93
N GLN A 199 -18.22 14.94 15.84
CA GLN A 199 -19.49 15.02 15.09
C GLN A 199 -19.27 15.40 13.62
N ARG A 200 -18.08 15.86 13.24
CA ARG A 200 -17.76 16.25 11.86
C ARG A 200 -17.77 15.01 10.95
N ASN A 201 -18.52 15.08 9.85
CA ASN A 201 -18.61 13.97 8.90
C ASN A 201 -17.23 13.65 8.31
N GLY A 202 -16.82 12.39 8.38
CA GLY A 202 -15.51 11.94 7.91
C GLY A 202 -14.35 12.20 8.86
N GLU A 203 -14.58 12.77 10.05
CA GLU A 203 -13.49 13.14 10.96
C GLU A 203 -12.60 11.97 11.34
N ARG A 204 -13.22 10.82 11.66
CA ARG A 204 -12.48 9.59 11.96
C ARG A 204 -11.51 9.21 10.84
N ALA A 205 -11.93 9.36 9.57
CA ALA A 205 -11.08 9.03 8.42
C ALA A 205 -9.92 10.04 8.29
N ARG A 206 -10.20 11.34 8.46
CA ARG A 206 -9.19 12.41 8.47
C ARG A 206 -8.13 12.16 9.54
N ILE A 207 -8.54 11.91 10.78
CA ILE A 207 -7.62 11.68 11.89
C ILE A 207 -6.77 10.42 11.63
N GLN A 208 -7.39 9.35 11.13
CA GLN A 208 -6.66 8.12 10.80
C GLN A 208 -5.63 8.35 9.69
N GLU A 209 -5.91 9.21 8.71
CA GLU A 209 -4.95 9.58 7.67
C GLU A 209 -3.75 10.34 8.23
N ILE A 210 -3.95 11.27 9.17
CA ILE A 210 -2.87 11.99 9.87
C ILE A 210 -1.99 11.00 10.63
N VAL A 211 -2.60 10.08 11.38
CA VAL A 211 -1.88 9.01 12.09
C VAL A 211 -1.07 8.16 11.12
N ASN A 212 -1.69 7.70 10.03
CA ASN A 212 -1.01 6.87 9.04
C ASN A 212 0.18 7.61 8.42
N LYS A 213 0.00 8.88 8.03
CA LYS A 213 1.08 9.70 7.44
C LYS A 213 2.27 9.86 8.38
N HIS A 214 2.02 9.99 9.68
CA HIS A 214 3.09 10.19 10.65
C HIS A 214 3.84 8.90 10.99
N PHE A 215 3.13 7.77 11.14
CA PHE A 215 3.72 6.52 11.60
C PHE A 215 4.03 5.49 10.49
N MET A 216 3.56 5.66 9.25
CA MET A 216 3.89 4.75 8.15
C MET A 216 5.35 4.84 7.68
N ARG A 217 6.16 5.77 8.20
CA ARG A 217 7.61 5.84 7.88
C ARG A 217 8.46 4.83 8.64
N GLU A 218 7.95 4.23 9.72
CA GLU A 218 8.71 3.30 10.55
C GLU A 218 7.98 1.96 10.64
N ARG A 219 8.09 1.13 9.60
CA ARG A 219 7.61 -0.26 9.65
C ARG A 219 8.73 -1.16 10.17
N LEU A 220 8.46 -1.93 11.23
CA LEU A 220 9.27 -3.10 11.57
C LEU A 220 8.96 -4.17 10.52
N VAL A 221 9.96 -4.53 9.71
CA VAL A 221 9.88 -5.65 8.77
C VAL A 221 10.12 -6.94 9.57
N PRO A 222 9.16 -7.88 9.64
CA PRO A 222 9.39 -9.20 10.22
C PRO A 222 10.48 -9.94 9.45
N LEU A 223 11.34 -10.71 10.13
CA LEU A 223 12.45 -11.45 9.49
C LEU A 223 11.97 -12.39 8.36
N SER A 224 10.76 -12.94 8.46
CA SER A 224 10.14 -13.79 7.42
C SER A 224 9.68 -13.02 6.17
N GLU A 225 9.46 -11.70 6.28
CA GLU A 225 9.31 -10.82 5.12
C GLU A 225 10.68 -10.45 4.54
N ALA A 226 11.77 -10.52 5.30
CA ALA A 226 13.13 -10.36 4.76
C ALA A 226 13.54 -11.56 3.88
N ASP A 227 13.16 -12.79 4.26
CA ASP A 227 13.42 -14.00 3.45
C ASP A 227 12.62 -14.01 2.12
N ASN A 228 11.41 -13.46 2.10
CA ASN A 228 10.61 -13.36 0.87
C ASN A 228 10.95 -12.13 0.03
N ILE A 229 11.57 -11.10 0.63
CA ILE A 229 12.19 -10.03 -0.14
C ILE A 229 13.40 -10.61 -0.88
N ILE A 230 14.17 -11.55 -0.30
CA ILE A 230 15.29 -12.25 -0.94
C ILE A 230 14.86 -13.04 -2.20
N GLU A 231 13.66 -13.61 -2.25
CA GLU A 231 13.14 -14.28 -3.47
C GLU A 231 12.62 -13.32 -4.55
N ALA A 232 12.33 -12.04 -4.21
CA ALA A 232 12.02 -10.99 -5.17
C ALA A 232 13.28 -10.27 -5.71
N TRP A 233 14.47 -10.66 -5.25
CA TRP A 233 15.69 -10.43 -6.01
C TRP A 233 15.65 -11.41 -7.17
N GLN A 234 15.23 -10.91 -8.32
CA GLN A 234 15.65 -11.51 -9.59
C GLN A 234 17.15 -11.80 -9.46
N ASP A 235 17.49 -13.07 -9.65
CA ASP A 235 18.81 -13.63 -9.86
C ASP A 235 19.99 -12.75 -9.36
N PRO A 236 20.70 -13.14 -8.27
CA PRO A 236 21.91 -12.47 -7.79
C PRO A 236 23.01 -12.32 -8.86
N GLU A 237 22.90 -12.99 -10.02
CA GLU A 237 23.79 -12.80 -11.16
C GLU A 237 23.54 -11.51 -11.96
N SER A 238 22.42 -10.81 -11.76
CA SER A 238 22.10 -9.55 -12.46
C SER A 238 22.29 -8.32 -11.55
N GLY A 239 23.52 -7.85 -11.38
CA GLY A 239 23.86 -6.62 -10.63
C GLY A 239 23.19 -5.30 -11.13
N GLU A 240 22.20 -5.37 -12.01
CA GLU A 240 21.50 -4.24 -12.65
C GLU A 240 20.55 -3.51 -11.69
N GLY A 241 19.80 -4.23 -10.84
CA GLY A 241 18.82 -3.61 -9.94
C GLY A 241 19.44 -2.76 -8.84
N PHE A 242 20.54 -3.23 -8.26
CA PHE A 242 21.25 -2.53 -7.19
C PHE A 242 21.93 -1.24 -7.68
N CYS A 243 22.59 -1.30 -8.84
CA CYS A 243 23.26 -0.13 -9.43
C CYS A 243 22.26 0.98 -9.78
N ASN A 244 21.07 0.63 -10.27
CA ASN A 244 20.00 1.59 -10.60
C ASN A 244 19.44 2.27 -9.34
N SER A 245 19.35 1.55 -8.22
CA SER A 245 18.90 2.09 -6.93
C SER A 245 19.93 3.04 -6.31
N LEU A 246 21.22 2.64 -6.29
CA LEU A 246 22.30 3.45 -5.72
C LEU A 246 22.58 4.72 -6.54
N SER A 247 22.71 4.58 -7.86
CA SER A 247 22.97 5.71 -8.76
C SER A 247 21.86 6.76 -8.67
N SER A 248 20.60 6.32 -8.59
CA SER A 248 19.44 7.21 -8.40
C SER A 248 19.50 7.93 -7.05
N ALA A 249 19.81 7.22 -5.96
CA ALA A 249 19.91 7.84 -4.63
C ALA A 249 21.00 8.93 -4.57
N VAL A 250 22.18 8.65 -5.12
CA VAL A 250 23.30 9.61 -5.21
C VAL A 250 22.92 10.79 -6.11
N ALA A 251 22.26 10.54 -7.24
CA ALA A 251 21.85 11.58 -8.17
C ALA A 251 20.81 12.53 -7.56
N GLU A 252 19.83 12.00 -6.82
CA GLU A 252 18.82 12.79 -6.11
C GLU A 252 19.44 13.66 -5.00
N GLU A 253 20.33 13.08 -4.19
CA GLU A 253 20.97 13.81 -3.11
C GLU A 253 21.83 14.98 -3.65
N LYS A 254 22.64 14.73 -4.69
CA LYS A 254 23.44 15.77 -5.36
C LYS A 254 22.58 16.85 -6.00
N ALA A 255 21.50 16.47 -6.69
CA ALA A 255 20.61 17.40 -7.36
C ALA A 255 19.86 18.29 -6.34
N GLY A 256 19.40 17.73 -5.22
CA GLY A 256 18.77 18.48 -4.13
C GLY A 256 19.74 19.49 -3.47
N ASN A 257 21.01 19.11 -3.40
CA ASN A 257 22.09 19.93 -2.84
C ASN A 257 22.90 20.69 -3.90
N ILE A 258 22.28 21.05 -5.04
CA ILE A 258 23.00 21.68 -6.16
C ILE A 258 23.72 22.98 -5.76
N HIS A 259 23.14 23.76 -4.85
CA HIS A 259 23.69 25.02 -4.37
C HIS A 259 25.00 24.86 -3.59
N HIS A 260 25.30 23.66 -3.10
CA HIS A 260 26.58 23.32 -2.47
C HIS A 260 27.64 22.83 -3.45
N GLN A 261 27.29 22.60 -4.73
CA GLN A 261 28.24 22.17 -5.74
C GLN A 261 29.08 23.34 -6.28
N ARG A 262 30.16 23.06 -7.01
CA ARG A 262 31.00 24.09 -7.64
C ARG A 262 30.21 24.86 -8.70
N ARG A 263 30.53 26.14 -8.94
CA ARG A 263 29.83 27.00 -9.93
C ARG A 263 29.62 26.35 -11.31
N ALA A 264 30.60 25.62 -11.82
CA ALA A 264 30.49 24.92 -13.09
C ALA A 264 29.46 23.76 -13.08
N ILE A 265 29.31 23.07 -11.94
CA ILE A 265 28.28 22.05 -11.72
C ILE A 265 26.92 22.68 -11.38
N GLN A 266 26.89 23.87 -10.76
CA GLN A 266 25.65 24.61 -10.60
C GLN A 266 25.07 25.05 -11.94
N ALA A 267 25.94 25.44 -12.89
CA ALA A 267 25.54 25.93 -14.21
C ALA A 267 24.80 24.90 -15.08
N ILE A 268 24.97 23.59 -14.84
CA ILE A 268 24.23 22.54 -15.55
C ILE A 268 22.80 22.33 -15.00
N GLY A 269 22.48 22.88 -13.83
CA GLY A 269 21.17 22.75 -13.19
C GLY A 269 20.91 21.38 -12.55
N SER A 270 19.87 21.30 -11.72
CA SER A 270 19.58 20.10 -10.90
C SER A 270 19.23 18.89 -11.75
N HIS A 271 18.46 19.10 -12.82
CA HIS A 271 18.14 18.05 -13.79
C HIS A 271 19.39 17.58 -14.55
N GLY A 272 20.23 18.52 -14.99
CA GLY A 272 21.49 18.19 -15.68
C GLY A 272 22.46 17.43 -14.78
N LEU A 273 22.54 17.79 -13.50
CA LEU A 273 23.35 17.09 -12.51
C LEU A 273 22.84 15.66 -12.24
N ARG A 274 21.52 15.47 -12.16
CA ARG A 274 20.94 14.12 -12.04
C ARG A 274 21.31 13.25 -13.24
N ALA A 275 21.14 13.78 -14.44
CA ALA A 275 21.49 13.08 -15.68
C ALA A 275 22.99 12.78 -15.76
N LEU A 276 23.86 13.71 -15.34
CA LEU A 276 25.31 13.52 -15.29
C LEU A 276 25.70 12.36 -14.37
N VAL A 277 25.14 12.30 -13.17
CA VAL A 277 25.43 11.23 -12.20
C VAL A 277 24.98 9.89 -12.75
N LEU A 278 23.74 9.77 -13.23
CA LEU A 278 23.22 8.53 -13.79
C LEU A 278 24.07 8.04 -14.99
N ARG A 279 24.46 8.97 -15.88
CA ARG A 279 25.33 8.67 -17.02
C ARG A 279 26.69 8.12 -16.59
N ILE A 280 27.31 8.71 -15.56
CA ILE A 280 28.60 8.24 -15.02
C ILE A 280 28.46 6.82 -14.47
N PHE A 281 27.44 6.55 -13.66
CA PHE A 281 27.22 5.21 -13.10
C PHE A 281 26.93 4.17 -14.18
N GLU A 282 26.17 4.52 -15.21
CA GLU A 282 25.89 3.64 -16.34
C GLU A 282 27.17 3.31 -17.12
N ASP A 283 28.00 4.31 -17.42
CA ASP A 283 29.25 4.11 -18.15
C ASP A 283 30.29 3.30 -17.33
N LEU A 284 30.29 3.44 -16.00
CA LEU A 284 31.12 2.60 -15.13
C LEU A 284 30.62 1.17 -15.05
N ARG A 285 29.30 0.97 -15.08
CA ARG A 285 28.68 -0.35 -15.09
C ARG A 285 29.03 -1.11 -16.37
N SER A 286 29.09 -0.43 -17.51
CA SER A 286 29.46 -1.03 -18.79
C SER A 286 30.97 -1.06 -19.05
N ASP A 287 31.81 -0.62 -18.09
CA ASP A 287 33.27 -0.46 -18.24
C ASP A 287 33.70 0.43 -19.43
N ASP A 288 32.81 1.35 -19.87
CA ASP A 288 33.01 2.25 -21.01
C ASP A 288 33.21 3.72 -20.58
N PHE A 289 33.63 3.95 -19.33
CA PHE A 289 33.72 5.30 -18.78
C PHE A 289 34.76 6.17 -19.48
N ASN A 290 34.27 7.07 -20.34
CA ASN A 290 35.07 8.06 -21.05
C ASN A 290 34.84 9.48 -20.50
N ALA A 291 35.69 9.89 -19.56
CA ALA A 291 35.61 11.22 -18.93
C ALA A 291 35.64 12.38 -19.94
N ALA A 292 36.34 12.25 -21.08
CA ALA A 292 36.37 13.31 -22.08
C ALA A 292 35.03 13.46 -22.82
N ALA A 293 34.37 12.33 -23.12
CA ALA A 293 33.07 12.31 -23.76
C ALA A 293 31.98 12.86 -22.83
N VAL A 294 31.93 12.37 -21.58
CA VAL A 294 30.97 12.83 -20.56
C VAL A 294 31.18 14.32 -20.26
N ALA A 295 32.43 14.79 -20.13
CA ALA A 295 32.68 16.21 -19.90
C ALA A 295 32.15 17.08 -21.05
N LYS A 296 32.34 16.64 -22.30
CA LYS A 296 31.84 17.35 -23.49
C LYS A 296 30.31 17.37 -23.53
N GLU A 297 29.66 16.24 -23.27
CA GLU A 297 28.20 16.10 -23.26
C GLU A 297 27.54 17.09 -22.30
N PHE A 298 28.08 17.21 -21.08
CA PHE A 298 27.55 18.10 -20.04
C PHE A 298 28.18 19.49 -20.03
N SER A 299 28.90 19.88 -21.09
CA SER A 299 29.56 21.19 -21.22
C SER A 299 30.50 21.54 -20.05
N LEU A 300 31.20 20.55 -19.52
CA LEU A 300 32.19 20.67 -18.45
C LEU A 300 33.62 20.62 -18.99
N SER A 301 34.55 21.30 -18.31
CA SER A 301 35.98 21.08 -18.58
C SER A 301 36.42 19.71 -18.06
N LYS A 302 37.43 19.10 -18.70
CA LYS A 302 38.03 17.83 -18.20
C LYS A 302 38.48 17.94 -16.74
N ALA A 303 39.06 19.08 -16.36
CA ALA A 303 39.49 19.33 -14.99
C ALA A 303 38.32 19.43 -14.01
N THR A 304 37.18 19.99 -14.45
CA THR A 304 35.96 20.05 -13.64
C THR A 304 35.40 18.65 -13.43
N LEU A 305 35.27 17.85 -14.49
CA LEU A 305 34.75 16.48 -14.37
C LEU A 305 35.69 15.60 -13.55
N SER A 306 37.02 15.72 -13.73
CA SER A 306 38.01 14.96 -12.94
C SER A 306 37.88 15.24 -11.43
N ARG A 307 37.66 16.49 -11.02
CA ARG A 307 37.43 16.83 -9.60
C ARG A 307 36.06 16.38 -9.10
N PHE A 308 35.08 16.24 -9.99
CA PHE A 308 33.74 15.78 -9.64
C PHE A 308 33.67 14.25 -9.53
N ALA A 309 34.14 13.52 -10.55
CA ALA A 309 33.95 12.09 -10.71
C ALA A 309 35.18 11.37 -11.32
N GLY A 310 36.39 11.91 -11.15
CA GLY A 310 37.61 11.23 -11.62
C GLY A 310 37.79 9.87 -10.96
N THR A 311 38.34 8.89 -11.66
CA THR A 311 38.53 7.52 -11.16
C THR A 311 39.93 7.31 -10.53
N GLU A 312 40.90 8.17 -10.85
CA GLU A 312 42.29 8.07 -10.42
C GLU A 312 42.58 8.76 -9.07
N TRP A 313 41.88 8.38 -8.00
CA TRP A 313 42.05 9.01 -6.66
C TRP A 313 42.48 8.05 -5.55
N HIS A 314 42.84 6.82 -5.92
CA HIS A 314 43.20 5.75 -4.98
C HIS A 314 44.51 6.02 -4.21
N ASP A 315 45.35 6.94 -4.67
CA ASP A 315 46.62 7.27 -4.02
C ASP A 315 46.46 8.07 -2.71
N LYS A 316 47.40 7.83 -1.79
CA LYS A 316 47.52 8.56 -0.51
C LYS A 316 48.11 9.94 -0.77
N GLY A 317 47.30 10.86 -1.30
CA GLY A 317 47.71 12.25 -1.56
C GLY A 317 46.76 13.03 -2.47
N THR A 318 45.92 12.30 -3.22
CA THR A 318 44.90 12.89 -4.09
C THR A 318 43.62 13.22 -3.32
N SER A 319 43.00 14.35 -3.63
CA SER A 319 41.68 14.70 -3.10
C SER A 319 40.63 13.75 -3.67
N ILE A 320 39.78 13.20 -2.81
CA ILE A 320 38.67 12.33 -3.25
C ILE A 320 37.67 13.20 -4.02
N PRO A 321 37.31 12.84 -5.26
CA PRO A 321 36.32 13.59 -6.03
C PRO A 321 34.95 13.66 -5.37
N ASP A 322 34.25 14.76 -5.63
CA ASP A 322 33.02 15.15 -4.93
C ASP A 322 31.91 14.07 -5.05
N LEU A 323 31.86 13.31 -6.15
CA LEU A 323 30.90 12.23 -6.37
C LEU A 323 31.16 11.05 -5.44
N TRP A 324 32.41 10.61 -5.31
CA TRP A 324 32.75 9.40 -4.54
C TRP A 324 32.62 9.60 -3.04
N GLN A 325 32.89 10.81 -2.55
CA GLN A 325 32.59 11.17 -1.17
C GLN A 325 31.09 11.02 -0.88
N ASN A 326 30.25 11.48 -1.82
CA ASN A 326 28.81 11.41 -1.67
C ASN A 326 28.28 9.98 -1.81
N THR A 327 28.80 9.21 -2.77
CA THR A 327 28.51 7.77 -2.87
C THR A 327 28.83 7.06 -1.56
N ALA A 328 29.98 7.34 -0.94
CA ALA A 328 30.33 6.76 0.36
C ALA A 328 29.39 7.20 1.49
N GLN A 329 28.93 8.46 1.49
CA GLN A 329 27.93 8.96 2.46
C GLN A 329 26.57 8.26 2.27
N VAL A 330 26.09 8.13 1.04
CA VAL A 330 24.84 7.43 0.71
C VAL A 330 24.92 5.96 1.10
N LEU A 331 26.04 5.29 0.78
CA LEU A 331 26.29 3.91 1.18
C LEU A 331 26.28 3.74 2.71
N ALA A 332 26.82 4.70 3.46
CA ALA A 332 26.87 4.60 4.92
C ALA A 332 25.57 5.03 5.64
N ALA A 333 24.81 5.96 5.05
CA ALA A 333 23.59 6.50 5.63
C ALA A 333 22.38 5.58 5.41
N ASN A 334 22.35 4.82 4.32
CA ASN A 334 21.29 3.86 4.04
C ASN A 334 21.67 2.46 4.56
N PRO A 335 20.92 1.88 5.52
CA PRO A 335 21.23 0.57 6.09
C PRO A 335 21.34 -0.55 5.04
N VAL A 336 20.53 -0.51 3.98
CA VAL A 336 20.53 -1.52 2.91
C VAL A 336 21.81 -1.46 2.09
N PHE A 337 22.25 -0.25 1.72
CA PHE A 337 23.49 -0.08 0.96
C PHE A 337 24.73 -0.40 1.79
N ARG A 338 24.68 -0.13 3.10
CA ARG A 338 25.75 -0.48 4.03
C ARG A 338 25.93 -1.99 4.13
N GLU A 339 24.84 -2.72 4.30
CA GLU A 339 24.84 -4.19 4.36
C GLU A 339 25.45 -4.78 3.09
N VAL A 340 25.00 -4.36 1.91
CA VAL A 340 25.59 -4.82 0.64
C VAL A 340 27.06 -4.44 0.52
N ALA A 341 27.47 -3.25 0.99
CA ALA A 341 28.87 -2.86 0.99
C ALA A 341 29.73 -3.71 1.93
N GLU A 342 29.18 -4.15 3.07
CA GLU A 342 29.81 -5.06 4.01
C GLU A 342 29.94 -6.47 3.42
N GLU A 343 28.89 -6.98 2.77
CA GLU A 343 28.86 -8.31 2.13
C GLU A 343 29.78 -8.40 0.90
N THR A 344 29.82 -7.37 0.07
CA THR A 344 30.71 -7.31 -1.11
C THR A 344 32.16 -6.98 -0.75
N GLY A 345 32.47 -6.79 0.54
CA GLY A 345 33.82 -6.50 1.03
C GLY A 345 34.33 -5.09 0.72
N ILE A 346 33.50 -4.22 0.12
CA ILE A 346 33.88 -2.84 -0.25
C ILE A 346 33.76 -1.86 0.92
N TRP A 347 33.15 -2.24 2.04
CA TRP A 347 32.94 -1.37 3.19
C TRP A 347 34.26 -0.79 3.76
N GLY A 348 35.35 -1.53 3.69
CA GLY A 348 36.68 -1.01 4.05
C GLY A 348 37.08 0.22 3.22
N ALA A 349 36.77 0.22 1.92
CA ALA A 349 37.00 1.35 1.03
C ALA A 349 36.03 2.50 1.32
N VAL A 350 34.75 2.22 1.58
CA VAL A 350 33.74 3.22 1.98
C VAL A 350 34.18 3.95 3.25
N ASN A 351 34.53 3.20 4.31
CA ASN A 351 34.96 3.77 5.58
C ASN A 351 36.27 4.58 5.45
N THR A 352 37.19 4.11 4.60
CA THR A 352 38.42 4.86 4.29
C THR A 352 38.12 6.18 3.58
N THR A 353 37.16 6.16 2.64
CA THR A 353 36.70 7.34 1.89
C THR A 353 36.07 8.36 2.83
N LEU A 354 35.19 7.93 3.73
CA LEU A 354 34.55 8.79 4.74
C LEU A 354 35.57 9.42 5.68
N LYS A 355 36.48 8.63 6.25
CA LYS A 355 37.54 9.13 7.14
C LYS A 355 38.49 10.13 6.48
N ARG A 356 38.72 9.98 5.17
CA ARG A 356 39.52 10.94 4.39
C ARG A 356 38.73 12.21 4.10
N ALA A 357 37.43 12.11 3.80
CA ALA A 357 36.55 13.25 3.58
C ALA A 357 36.37 14.11 4.84
N GLU A 358 36.34 13.50 6.04
CA GLU A 358 36.27 14.22 7.32
C GLU A 358 37.55 14.99 7.69
N ARG A 359 38.68 14.64 7.06
CA ARG A 359 40.00 15.25 7.32
C ARG A 359 40.38 16.33 6.31
N ALA A 360 39.64 16.45 5.21
CA ALA A 360 39.83 17.43 4.15
C ALA A 360 38.93 18.63 4.40
#